data_AF-A0A9D6SP20-F1
#
_entry.id   AF-A0A9D6SP20-F1
#
_cell.length_a   1.000
_cell.length_b   1.000
_cell.length_c   1.000
_cell.angle_alpha   90.00
_cell.angle_beta   90.00
_cell.angle_gamma   90.00
#
_symmetry.space_group_name_H-M   'P 1'
#
loop_
_entity.id
_entity.type
_entity.pdbx_description
1 polymer ?
#
loop_
_entity_poly.entity_id
_entity_poly.type
_entity_poly.pdbx_seq_one_letter_code
_entity_poly.pdbx_strand_id
1 'polypeptide(L)' 'MKILEYIGLDTSRVDASYRKVADAIARHDFRAAQVKKLANLSHGKFYRAKLGGADRLLFSLVRHGDEVCALMLE' A
#
# COMPACT_ATOMS: atom_id res chain seq x y z
N MET A 1 -7.84 -4.56 -7.76
CA MET A 1 -6.41 -4.23 -7.97
C MET A 1 -5.55 -5.38 -7.48
N LYS A 2 -4.55 -5.81 -8.27
CA LYS A 2 -3.58 -6.83 -7.83
C LYS A 2 -2.60 -6.23 -6.82
N ILE A 3 -2.30 -7.00 -5.76
CA ILE A 3 -1.31 -6.65 -4.75
C ILE A 3 0.00 -7.35 -5.11
N LEU A 4 1.09 -6.59 -5.09
CA LEU A 4 2.45 -7.07 -5.21
C LEU A 4 3.19 -6.69 -3.94
N GLU A 5 4.03 -7.59 -3.44
CA GLU A 5 4.84 -7.34 -2.25
C GLU A 5 6.30 -7.24 -2.67
N TYR A 6 7.00 -6.23 -2.17
CA TYR A 6 8.45 -6.21 -2.26
C TYR A 6 9.02 -7.41 -1.50
N ILE A 7 10.02 -8.08 -2.08
CA ILE A 7 10.57 -9.33 -1.52
C ILE A 7 11.11 -9.18 -0.08
N GLY A 8 11.53 -7.97 0.31
CA GLY A 8 12.02 -7.66 1.64
C GLY A 8 10.98 -7.04 2.58
N LEU A 9 9.70 -7.03 2.23
CA LEU A 9 8.65 -6.46 3.07
C LEU A 9 8.41 -7.35 4.30
N ASP A 10 8.67 -6.83 5.51
CA ASP A 10 8.37 -7.53 6.77
C ASP A 10 7.13 -6.92 7.45
N THR A 11 6.02 -7.66 7.41
CA THR A 11 4.77 -7.29 8.07
C THR A 11 4.49 -8.08 9.34
N SER A 12 5.44 -8.89 9.84
CA SER A 12 5.23 -9.83 10.94
C SER A 12 4.61 -9.20 12.19
N ARG A 13 5.05 -7.98 12.54
CA ARG A 13 4.55 -7.21 13.70
C ARG A 13 3.14 -6.64 13.54
N VAL A 14 2.65 -6.56 12.30
CA VAL A 14 1.41 -5.87 11.93
C VAL A 14 0.56 -6.69 10.95
N ASP A 15 0.75 -8.00 10.90
CA ASP A 15 0.21 -8.91 9.87
C ASP A 15 -1.33 -8.81 9.73
N ALA A 16 -2.06 -8.85 10.84
CA ALA A 16 -3.52 -8.74 10.81
C ALA A 16 -4.01 -7.39 10.27
N SER A 17 -3.32 -6.30 10.62
CA SER A 17 -3.61 -4.97 10.12
C SER A 17 -3.23 -4.81 8.66
N TYR A 18 -2.08 -5.35 8.27
CA TYR A 18 -1.59 -5.37 6.91
C TYR A 18 -2.58 -6.07 5.97
N ARG A 19 -3.03 -7.28 6.31
CA ARG A 19 -4.01 -8.03 5.51
C ARG A 19 -5.30 -7.23 5.29
N LYS A 20 -5.84 -6.61 6.34
CA LYS A 20 -7.05 -5.76 6.24
C LYS A 20 -6.86 -4.57 5.29
N VAL A 21 -5.70 -3.92 5.37
CA VAL A 21 -5.36 -2.78 4.52
C VAL A 21 -5.11 -3.21 3.08
N ALA A 22 -4.36 -4.29 2.87
CA ALA A 22 -4.09 -4.87 1.55
C ALA A 22 -5.39 -5.30 0.86
N ASP A 23 -6.30 -5.94 1.59
CA ASP A 23 -7.63 -6.32 1.11
C ASP A 23 -8.49 -5.12 0.73
N ALA A 24 -8.47 -4.05 1.53
CA ALA A 24 -9.17 -2.81 1.21
C ALA A 24 -8.61 -2.17 -0.07
N ILE A 25 -7.28 -2.11 -0.20
CA ILE A 25 -6.61 -1.60 -1.41
C ILE A 25 -6.93 -2.47 -2.62
N ALA A 26 -6.94 -3.80 -2.48
CA ALA A 26 -7.28 -4.75 -3.54
C ALA A 26 -8.70 -4.51 -4.07
N ARG A 27 -9.63 -4.12 -3.19
CA ARG A 27 -11.02 -3.76 -3.55
C ARG A 27 -11.22 -2.29 -3.93
N HIS A 28 -10.15 -1.52 -4.09
CA HIS A 28 -10.18 -0.08 -4.38
C HIS A 28 -10.82 0.78 -3.27
N ASP A 29 -10.98 0.23 -2.06
CA ASP A 29 -11.47 0.95 -0.89
C ASP A 29 -10.31 1.68 -0.17
N PHE A 30 -9.79 2.69 -0.84
CA PHE A 30 -8.71 3.53 -0.32
C PHE A 30 -9.13 4.35 0.91
N ARG A 31 -10.43 4.55 1.11
CA ARG A 31 -10.98 5.27 2.26
C ARG A 31 -10.87 4.41 3.52
N ALA A 32 -11.25 3.14 3.46
CA ALA A 32 -11.10 2.21 4.59
C ALA A 32 -9.62 2.04 5.00
N ALA A 33 -8.71 1.98 4.01
CA ALA A 33 -7.27 1.94 4.25
C ALA A 33 -6.65 3.29 4.67
N GLN A 34 -7.45 4.37 4.75
CA GLN A 34 -7.01 5.72 5.09
C GLN A 34 -5.81 6.20 4.26
N VAL A 35 -5.87 5.92 2.95
CA VAL A 35 -4.77 6.23 2.04
C VAL A 35 -4.58 7.73 1.90
N LYS A 36 -3.34 8.18 2.01
CA LYS A 36 -2.90 9.54 1.65
C LYS A 36 -1.80 9.46 0.61
N LYS A 37 -1.92 10.26 -0.44
CA LYS A 37 -0.83 10.46 -1.39
C LYS A 37 0.29 11.27 -0.72
N LEU A 38 1.54 10.83 -0.88
CA LEU A 38 2.69 11.61 -0.44
C LEU A 38 3.00 12.67 -1.51
N ALA A 39 3.19 13.91 -1.07
CA ALA A 39 3.55 15.04 -1.92
C ALA A 39 5.06 15.34 -1.80
N ASN A 40 5.58 16.12 -2.76
CA ASN A 40 6.97 16.62 -2.77
C ASN A 40 8.06 15.55 -2.85
N LEU A 41 7.76 14.41 -3.48
CA LEU A 41 8.76 13.41 -3.80
C LEU A 41 9.28 13.66 -5.23
N SER A 42 10.60 13.74 -5.37
CA SER A 42 11.28 13.96 -6.66
C SER A 42 11.18 12.76 -7.61
N HIS A 43 10.93 11.57 -7.07
CA HIS A 43 10.86 10.32 -7.84
C HIS A 43 9.57 9.57 -7.51
N GLY A 44 8.61 9.53 -8.45
CA GLY A 44 7.46 8.61 -8.38
C GLY A 44 6.25 9.06 -7.56
N LYS A 45 5.17 8.29 -7.66
CA LYS A 45 3.90 8.50 -6.94
C LYS A 45 3.78 7.48 -5.82
N PHE A 46 4.01 7.93 -4.60
CA PHE A 46 3.87 7.11 -3.40
C PHE A 46 2.62 7.47 -2.60
N TYR A 47 2.14 6.46 -1.89
CA TYR A 47 0.94 6.49 -1.09
C TYR A 47 1.21 5.85 0.25
N ARG A 48 0.49 6.30 1.27
CA ARG A 48 0.62 5.79 2.63
C ARG A 48 -0.75 5.36 3.15
N ALA A 49 -0.87 4.14 3.64
CA ALA A 49 -2.06 3.62 4.31
C ALA A 49 -1.82 3.45 5.82
N LYS A 50 -2.89 3.41 6.61
CA LYS A 50 -2.81 3.27 8.08
C LYS A 50 -2.94 1.80 8.48
N LEU A 51 -1.91 1.24 9.12
CA LEU A 51 -1.94 -0.12 9.67
C LEU A 51 -2.51 -0.15 11.10
N GLY A 52 -2.31 0.91 11.88
CA GLY A 52 -2.76 0.99 13.26
C GLY A 52 -1.79 1.86 14.05
N GLY A 53 -2.22 2.45 15.17
CA GLY A 53 -1.35 3.31 15.99
C GLY A 53 -0.48 4.28 15.15
N ALA A 54 0.84 4.15 15.31
CA ALA A 54 1.85 4.88 14.54
C ALA A 54 2.24 4.22 13.21
N ASP A 55 1.97 2.92 13.02
CA ASP A 55 2.41 2.13 11.88
C ASP A 55 1.69 2.49 10.58
N ARG A 56 2.47 2.57 9.50
CA ARG A 56 2.01 2.97 8.17
C ARG A 56 2.57 2.01 7.14
N LEU A 57 1.78 1.77 6.10
CA LEU A 57 2.21 1.03 4.93
C LEU A 57 2.52 2.02 3.82
N LEU A 58 3.73 2.02 3.31
CA LEU A 58 4.06 2.70 2.05
C LEU A 58 3.69 1.79 0.87
N PHE A 59 3.18 2.37 -0.21
CA PHE A 59 3.00 1.64 -1.45
C PHE A 59 3.06 2.58 -2.66
N SER A 60 3.27 2.02 -3.84
CA SER A 60 3.17 2.73 -5.11
C SER A 60 2.16 2.04 -6.03
N LEU A 61 1.63 2.80 -6.99
CA LEU A 61 0.80 2.25 -8.06
C LEU A 61 1.68 2.06 -9.29
N VAL A 62 1.83 0.82 -9.73
CA VAL A 62 2.62 0.45 -10.91
C VAL A 62 1.69 -0.06 -12.00
N ARG A 63 2.01 0.27 -13.25
CA ARG A 63 1.27 -0.23 -14.42
C ARG A 63 2.06 -1.37 -15.06
N HIS A 64 1.39 -2.49 -15.29
CA HIS A 64 1.94 -3.63 -16.02
C HIS A 64 0.93 -4.03 -17.10
N GLY A 65 1.22 -3.70 -18.35
CA GLY A 65 0.27 -3.79 -19.46
C GLY A 65 -0.97 -2.92 -19.21
N ASP A 66 -2.13 -3.56 -19.23
CA ASP A 66 -3.43 -2.91 -19.00
C ASP A 66 -3.86 -2.90 -17.53
N GLU A 67 -3.07 -3.50 -16.65
CA GLU A 67 -3.39 -3.58 -15.22
C GLU A 67 -2.60 -2.54 -14.41
N VAL A 68 -3.28 -1.96 -13.42
CA VAL A 68 -2.64 -1.20 -12.34
C VAL A 68 -2.58 -2.10 -11.11
N CYS A 69 -1.37 -2.26 -10.56
CA CYS A 69 -1.10 -3.00 -9.34
C CYS A 69 -0.69 -2.06 -8.21
N ALA A 70 -0.99 -2.42 -6.97
CA ALA A 70 -0.38 -1.79 -5.80
C ALA A 70 0.85 -2.59 -5.39
N LEU A 71 2.02 -1.95 -5.45
CA LEU A 71 3.27 -2.50 -4.95
C LEU A 71 3.47 -2.04 -3.51
N MET A 72 3.33 -2.97 -2.56
CA MET A 72 3.52 -2.77 -1.14
C MET A 72 4.99 -2.68 -0.79
N LEU A 73 5.31 -1.65 -0.01
CA LEU A 73 6.64 -1.23 0.41
C LEU A 73 6.60 -0.99 1.93
N GLU A 74 7.74 -0.59 2.51
CA GLU A 74 7.86 -0.27 3.94
C GLU A 74 7.37 1.14 4.27
#